data_AF-A0A434SRT2-F1
#
_entry.id   AF-A0A434SRT2-F1
#
_cell.length_a   1.000
_cell.length_b   1.000
_cell.length_c   1.000
_cell.angle_alpha   90.00
_cell.angle_beta   90.00
_cell.angle_gamma   90.00
#
_symmetry.space_group_name_H-M   'P 1'
#
loop_
_entity.id
_entity.type
_entity.pdbx_description
1 polymer ?
#
loop_
_entity_poly.entity_id
_entity_poly.type
_entity_poly.pdbx_seq_one_letter_code
_entity_poly.pdbx_strand_id
1 'polypeptide(L)'
;MLDTVQRSKARREFPEAPGEAHPRCLEMAEAMRDLFAVGGGVRLEDLVGAGFTSAEIIEFQDSAARLALLASTKQITIRPDLLADMIEKARHAAPNRPPLPGGAHPTQGLIVAWGQYCAARAALLLDPWSGQRERCISVLSGYLDRLPIFPAVRSSVINAVEAAMPQVHQ
;
A
#
# COMPACT_ATOMS: atom_id res chain seq x y z
N MET A 1 -48.30 -9.47 -32.74
CA MET A 1 -48.06 -8.30 -31.88
C MET A 1 -47.32 -8.82 -30.65
N LEU A 2 -45.99 -8.59 -30.64
CA LEU A 2 -45.02 -8.74 -29.55
C LEU A 2 -44.65 -10.17 -29.08
N ASP A 3 -43.63 -10.71 -29.75
CA ASP A 3 -42.72 -11.75 -29.27
C ASP A 3 -42.01 -11.31 -27.98
N THR A 4 -42.16 -12.12 -26.93
CA THR A 4 -41.44 -11.92 -25.66
C THR A 4 -40.14 -12.73 -25.71
N VAL A 5 -39.04 -12.06 -26.07
CA VAL A 5 -37.69 -12.66 -26.03
C VAL A 5 -37.26 -12.83 -24.57
N GLN A 6 -37.32 -14.08 -24.09
CA GLN A 6 -36.71 -14.50 -22.84
C GLN A 6 -35.19 -14.35 -22.93
N ARG A 7 -34.64 -13.29 -22.32
CA ARG A 7 -33.19 -13.13 -22.10
C ARG A 7 -32.70 -14.24 -21.16
N SER A 8 -32.07 -15.28 -21.72
CA SER A 8 -31.30 -16.25 -20.96
C SER A 8 -30.09 -15.55 -20.34
N LYS A 9 -30.05 -15.48 -18.99
CA LYS A 9 -28.81 -15.19 -18.26
C LYS A 9 -27.88 -16.39 -18.44
N ALA A 10 -26.96 -16.29 -19.39
CA ALA A 10 -25.85 -17.23 -19.47
C ALA A 10 -25.04 -17.15 -18.17
N ARG A 11 -25.07 -18.23 -17.38
CA ARG A 11 -24.18 -18.46 -16.25
C ARG A 11 -22.76 -18.42 -16.82
N ARG A 12 -21.94 -17.44 -16.42
CA ARG A 12 -20.52 -17.39 -16.78
C ARG A 12 -19.85 -18.60 -16.14
N GLU A 13 -19.62 -19.63 -16.94
CA GLU A 13 -18.72 -20.73 -16.59
C GLU A 13 -17.30 -20.16 -16.55
N PHE A 14 -16.58 -20.47 -15.47
CA PHE A 14 -15.21 -20.02 -15.24
C PHE A 14 -14.24 -21.07 -15.77
N PRO A 15 -13.41 -20.77 -16.78
CA PRO A 15 -12.30 -21.62 -17.16
C PRO A 15 -11.08 -21.35 -16.25
N GLU A 16 -10.23 -22.37 -16.19
CA GLU A 16 -9.15 -22.65 -15.25
C GLU A 16 -8.00 -21.63 -15.22
N ALA A 17 -7.11 -21.81 -14.23
CA ALA A 17 -5.86 -21.07 -13.99
C ALA A 17 -4.98 -20.91 -15.26
N PRO A 18 -4.15 -19.85 -15.31
CA PRO A 18 -3.76 -19.23 -16.57
C PRO A 18 -2.75 -20.08 -17.35
N GLY A 19 -3.10 -20.43 -18.59
CA GLY A 19 -2.08 -20.46 -19.64
C GLY A 19 -1.42 -19.08 -19.72
N GLU A 20 -0.15 -19.01 -20.12
CA GLU A 20 0.57 -17.75 -20.29
C GLU A 20 -0.32 -16.73 -21.02
N ALA A 21 -0.63 -15.63 -20.33
CA ALA A 21 -1.48 -14.61 -20.89
C ALA A 21 -0.84 -14.06 -22.17
N HIS A 22 -1.66 -13.88 -23.22
CA HIS A 22 -1.18 -13.38 -24.50
C HIS A 22 -0.36 -12.09 -24.33
N PRO A 23 0.81 -11.92 -24.97
CA PRO A 23 1.68 -10.75 -24.75
C PRO A 23 0.96 -9.40 -24.91
N ARG A 24 0.10 -9.26 -25.93
CA ARG A 24 -0.68 -8.03 -26.14
C ARG A 24 -1.70 -7.76 -25.03
N CYS A 25 -2.20 -8.81 -24.37
CA CYS A 25 -3.08 -8.68 -23.21
C CYS A 25 -2.31 -8.15 -21.99
N LEU A 26 -1.06 -8.60 -21.80
CA LEU A 26 -0.17 -8.09 -20.75
C LEU A 26 0.18 -6.61 -20.99
N GLU A 27 0.61 -6.26 -22.20
CA GLU A 27 0.91 -4.86 -22.57
C GLU A 27 -0.31 -3.95 -22.36
N MET A 28 -1.52 -4.41 -22.75
CA MET A 28 -2.75 -3.66 -22.54
C MET A 28 -3.08 -3.50 -21.04
N ALA A 29 -2.81 -4.51 -20.22
CA ALA A 29 -3.00 -4.43 -18.78
C ALA A 29 -2.05 -3.40 -18.13
N GLU A 30 -0.83 -3.25 -18.64
CA GLU A 30 0.10 -2.20 -18.20
C GLU A 30 -0.39 -0.82 -18.62
N ALA A 31 -0.72 -0.64 -19.91
CA ALA A 31 -1.24 0.62 -20.42
C ALA A 31 -2.51 1.08 -19.66
N MET A 32 -3.42 0.15 -19.34
CA MET A 32 -4.61 0.43 -18.54
C MET A 32 -4.27 0.96 -17.14
N ARG A 33 -3.23 0.43 -16.48
CA ARG A 33 -2.80 0.91 -15.16
C ARG A 33 -2.23 2.32 -15.24
N ASP A 34 -1.40 2.58 -16.23
CA ASP A 34 -0.78 3.89 -16.42
C ASP A 34 -1.83 4.96 -16.74
N LEU A 35 -2.76 4.66 -17.66
CA LEU A 35 -3.88 5.54 -18.00
C LEU A 35 -4.79 5.81 -16.80
N PHE A 36 -5.08 4.79 -16.00
CA PHE A 36 -5.88 4.97 -14.78
C PHE A 36 -5.17 5.85 -13.75
N ALA A 37 -3.85 5.71 -13.60
CA ALA A 37 -3.05 6.50 -12.66
C ALA A 37 -2.98 7.99 -13.05
N VAL A 38 -2.98 8.30 -14.35
CA VAL A 38 -2.88 9.68 -14.87
C VAL A 38 -4.25 10.34 -15.02
N GLY A 39 -5.24 9.61 -15.53
CA GLY A 39 -6.54 10.16 -15.97
C GLY A 39 -7.75 9.75 -15.14
N GLY A 40 -7.58 8.88 -14.14
CA GLY A 40 -8.67 8.38 -13.30
C GLY A 40 -9.64 7.41 -14.00
N GLY A 41 -9.31 6.99 -15.22
CA GLY A 41 -10.14 6.08 -16.02
C GLY A 41 -9.44 5.65 -17.31
N VAL A 42 -9.89 4.54 -17.88
CA VAL A 42 -9.43 4.04 -19.19
C VAL A 42 -10.57 4.21 -20.19
N ARG A 43 -10.35 5.00 -21.25
CA ARG A 43 -11.31 5.14 -22.35
C ARG A 43 -10.78 4.47 -23.61
N LEU A 44 -11.68 4.18 -24.55
CA LEU A 44 -11.33 3.49 -25.79
C LEU A 44 -10.34 4.31 -26.62
N GLU A 45 -10.56 5.64 -26.69
CA GLU A 45 -9.66 6.56 -27.39
C GLU A 45 -8.24 6.56 -26.82
N ASP A 46 -8.10 6.35 -25.51
CA ASP A 46 -6.81 6.32 -24.83
C ASP A 46 -6.03 5.03 -25.19
N LEU A 47 -6.72 3.89 -25.33
CA LEU A 47 -6.13 2.63 -25.78
C LEU A 47 -5.74 2.66 -27.27
N VAL A 48 -6.55 3.29 -28.11
CA VAL A 48 -6.18 3.52 -29.51
C VAL A 48 -4.94 4.44 -29.59
N GLY A 49 -4.91 5.50 -28.77
CA GLY A 49 -3.75 6.39 -28.63
C GLY A 49 -2.49 5.67 -28.13
N ALA A 50 -2.65 4.61 -27.32
CA ALA A 50 -1.57 3.74 -26.87
C ALA A 50 -1.12 2.69 -27.91
N GLY A 51 -1.68 2.70 -29.12
CA GLY A 51 -1.26 1.82 -30.22
C GLY A 51 -1.94 0.46 -30.25
N PHE A 52 -3.09 0.29 -29.60
CA PHE A 52 -3.92 -0.91 -29.73
C PHE A 52 -4.93 -0.74 -30.86
N THR A 53 -5.05 -1.75 -31.71
CA THR A 53 -6.09 -1.80 -32.75
C THR A 53 -7.45 -2.14 -32.15
N SER A 54 -8.53 -1.78 -32.84
CA SER A 54 -9.89 -2.11 -32.39
C SER A 54 -10.12 -3.61 -32.20
N ALA A 55 -9.49 -4.45 -33.03
CA ALA A 55 -9.57 -5.90 -32.91
C ALA A 55 -8.91 -6.39 -31.61
N GLU A 56 -7.69 -5.91 -31.32
CA GLU A 56 -6.97 -6.25 -30.09
C GLU A 56 -7.70 -5.77 -28.84
N ILE A 57 -8.31 -4.58 -28.88
CA ILE A 57 -9.09 -4.05 -27.75
C ILE A 57 -10.28 -4.97 -27.49
N ILE A 58 -11.07 -5.31 -28.51
CA ILE A 58 -12.22 -6.22 -28.33
C ILE A 58 -11.77 -7.59 -27.80
N GLU A 59 -10.65 -8.10 -28.29
CA GLU A 59 -10.13 -9.42 -27.92
C GLU A 59 -9.59 -9.47 -26.49
N PHE A 60 -8.84 -8.45 -26.06
CA PHE A 60 -8.06 -8.51 -24.82
C PHE A 60 -8.57 -7.62 -23.69
N GLN A 61 -9.46 -6.66 -23.93
CA GLN A 61 -9.84 -5.65 -22.93
C GLN A 61 -10.29 -6.24 -21.59
N ASP A 62 -11.18 -7.23 -21.59
CA ASP A 62 -11.70 -7.83 -20.34
C ASP A 62 -10.61 -8.58 -19.55
N SER A 63 -9.73 -9.28 -20.27
CA SER A 63 -8.62 -10.03 -19.68
C SER A 63 -7.53 -9.10 -19.17
N ALA A 64 -7.20 -8.06 -19.95
CA ALA A 64 -6.25 -7.02 -19.59
C ALA A 64 -6.72 -6.21 -18.37
N ALA A 65 -8.00 -5.82 -18.33
CA ALA A 65 -8.59 -5.12 -17.20
C ALA A 65 -8.53 -5.97 -15.91
N ARG A 66 -8.77 -7.28 -16.03
CA ARG A 66 -8.63 -8.21 -14.89
C ARG A 66 -7.18 -8.30 -14.41
N LEU A 67 -6.22 -8.40 -15.32
CA LEU A 67 -4.79 -8.43 -14.99
C LEU A 67 -4.31 -7.12 -14.37
N ALA A 68 -4.76 -5.98 -14.90
CA ALA A 68 -4.50 -4.65 -14.35
C ALA A 68 -5.01 -4.53 -12.91
N LEU A 69 -6.24 -4.98 -12.64
CA LEU A 69 -6.83 -5.01 -11.31
C LEU A 69 -6.08 -5.95 -10.35
N LEU A 70 -5.73 -7.16 -10.81
CA LEU A 70 -4.96 -8.12 -10.01
C LEU A 70 -3.56 -7.59 -9.68
N ALA A 71 -2.90 -6.90 -10.61
CA ALA A 71 -1.61 -6.27 -10.37
C ALA A 71 -1.74 -5.09 -9.39
N SER A 72 -2.79 -4.28 -9.50
CA SER A 72 -3.09 -3.18 -8.57
C SER A 72 -3.36 -3.71 -7.15
N THR A 73 -4.15 -4.78 -7.02
CA THR A 73 -4.46 -5.40 -5.73
C THR A 73 -3.27 -6.17 -5.14
N LYS A 74 -2.38 -6.78 -5.95
CA LYS A 74 -1.12 -7.37 -5.45
C LYS A 74 -0.19 -6.33 -4.82
N GLN A 75 -0.19 -5.09 -5.33
CA GLN A 75 0.52 -3.98 -4.66
C GLN A 75 -0.13 -3.56 -3.34
N ILE A 76 -1.40 -3.93 -3.10
CA ILE A 76 -2.12 -3.76 -1.83
C ILE A 76 -2.23 -5.12 -1.13
N THR A 77 -1.15 -5.89 -1.08
CA THR A 77 -1.09 -6.97 -0.10
C THR A 77 -0.86 -6.30 1.26
N ILE A 78 -1.88 -6.30 2.12
CA ILE A 78 -1.74 -5.90 3.53
C ILE A 78 -0.91 -6.99 4.21
N ARG A 79 0.37 -7.05 3.88
CA ARG A 79 1.31 -7.91 4.59
C ARG A 79 1.59 -7.25 5.94
N PRO A 80 1.71 -8.02 7.02
CA PRO A 80 2.16 -7.48 8.30
C PRO A 80 3.54 -6.86 8.14
N ASP A 81 3.78 -5.74 8.82
CA ASP A 81 5.10 -5.11 8.81
C ASP A 81 6.14 -6.05 9.43
N LEU A 82 7.22 -6.29 8.68
CA LEU A 82 8.40 -6.95 9.19
C LEU A 82 9.27 -5.93 9.93
N LEU A 83 10.30 -6.40 10.65
CA LEU A 83 11.21 -5.51 11.40
C LEU A 83 11.76 -4.35 10.54
N ALA A 84 12.16 -4.63 9.29
CA ALA A 84 12.65 -3.60 8.37
C ALA A 84 11.57 -2.55 8.04
N ASP A 85 10.33 -2.98 7.81
CA ASP A 85 9.21 -2.09 7.54
C ASP A 85 8.89 -1.23 8.78
N MET A 86 8.94 -1.82 9.98
CA MET A 86 8.72 -1.11 11.24
C MET A 86 9.76 -0.03 11.48
N ILE A 87 11.05 -0.36 11.27
CA ILE A 87 12.15 0.61 11.36
C ILE A 87 11.94 1.73 10.34
N GLU A 88 11.62 1.39 9.09
CA GLU A 88 11.48 2.39 8.04
C GLU A 88 10.31 3.35 8.30
N LYS A 89 9.15 2.81 8.71
CA LYS A 89 8.00 3.62 9.12
C LYS A 89 8.28 4.47 10.35
N ALA A 90 9.04 3.99 11.32
CA ALA A 90 9.46 4.77 12.48
C ALA A 90 10.43 5.90 12.10
N ARG A 91 11.41 5.61 11.22
CA ARG A 91 12.34 6.61 10.70
C ARG A 91 11.64 7.67 9.85
N HIS A 92 10.61 7.31 9.11
CA HIS A 92 9.86 8.21 8.22
C HIS A 92 8.42 8.35 8.70
N ALA A 93 8.27 8.70 9.98
CA ALA A 93 6.98 8.70 10.67
C ALA A 93 5.94 9.57 9.95
N ALA A 94 4.84 8.95 9.57
CA ALA A 94 3.68 9.59 8.94
C ALA A 94 2.40 9.16 9.69
N PRO A 95 1.51 10.09 10.08
CA PRO A 95 0.34 9.78 10.91
C PRO A 95 -0.59 8.69 10.34
N ASN A 96 -0.70 8.61 9.02
CA ASN A 96 -1.52 7.63 8.30
C ASN A 96 -0.81 6.29 8.04
N ARG A 97 0.46 6.14 8.44
CA ARG A 97 1.27 4.95 8.16
C ARG A 97 1.91 4.36 9.43
N PRO A 98 1.13 3.93 10.43
CA PRO A 98 1.67 3.28 11.62
C PRO A 98 2.33 1.93 11.26
N PRO A 99 3.38 1.51 12.00
CA PRO A 99 3.87 0.13 12.00
C PRO A 99 2.83 -0.84 12.59
N LEU A 100 2.37 -1.80 11.79
CA LEU A 100 1.38 -2.82 12.10
C LEU A 100 1.97 -4.22 11.81
N PRO A 101 2.65 -4.83 12.80
CA PRO A 101 3.17 -6.19 12.69
C PRO A 101 2.04 -7.25 12.71
N GLY A 102 2.40 -8.51 12.49
CA GLY A 102 1.44 -9.63 12.47
C GLY A 102 0.64 -9.71 13.78
N GLY A 103 -0.68 -9.79 13.67
CA GLY A 103 -1.58 -9.84 14.82
C GLY A 103 -1.90 -8.47 15.46
N ALA A 104 -1.32 -7.38 14.97
CA ALA A 104 -1.72 -6.03 15.35
C ALA A 104 -2.85 -5.52 14.46
N HIS A 105 -3.86 -4.91 15.07
CA HIS A 105 -4.92 -4.20 14.35
C HIS A 105 -4.92 -2.73 14.73
N PRO A 106 -5.24 -1.82 13.80
CA PRO A 106 -5.34 -0.41 14.11
C PRO A 106 -6.49 -0.18 15.08
N THR A 107 -6.15 0.20 16.31
CA THR A 107 -7.12 0.65 17.32
C THR A 107 -6.96 2.15 17.51
N GLN A 108 -8.00 2.81 18.02
CA GLN A 108 -7.94 4.25 18.32
C GLN A 108 -6.77 4.59 19.25
N GLY A 109 -6.53 3.75 20.28
CA GLY A 109 -5.42 3.95 21.21
C GLY A 109 -4.04 3.82 20.54
N LEU A 110 -3.92 2.96 19.53
CA LEU A 110 -2.68 2.79 18.77
C LEU A 110 -2.45 3.97 17.81
N ILE A 111 -3.51 4.44 17.14
CA ILE A 111 -3.45 5.60 16.24
C ILE A 111 -3.07 6.87 17.02
N VAL A 112 -3.68 7.09 18.19
CA VAL A 112 -3.35 8.25 19.05
C VAL A 112 -1.89 8.18 19.53
N ALA A 113 -1.42 7.03 20.00
CA ALA A 113 -0.04 6.86 20.43
C ALA A 113 0.95 7.09 19.28
N TRP A 114 0.62 6.61 18.07
CA TRP A 114 1.42 6.88 16.88
C TRP A 114 1.45 8.36 16.52
N GLY A 115 0.31 9.04 16.57
CA GLY A 115 0.23 10.48 16.34
C GLY A 115 1.09 11.29 17.32
N GLN A 116 1.12 10.88 18.60
CA GLN A 116 2.00 11.47 19.61
C GLN A 116 3.48 11.28 19.26
N TYR A 117 3.87 10.09 18.78
CA TYR A 117 5.24 9.85 18.31
C TYR A 117 5.59 10.73 17.10
N CYS A 118 4.71 10.79 16.10
CA CYS A 118 4.90 11.66 14.93
C CYS A 118 5.10 13.14 15.34
N ALA A 119 4.31 13.63 16.29
CA ALA A 119 4.42 14.98 16.82
C ALA A 119 5.75 15.20 17.57
N ALA A 120 6.16 14.26 18.42
CA ALA A 120 7.44 14.33 19.13
C ALA A 120 8.64 14.31 18.16
N ARG A 121 8.56 13.49 17.10
CA ARG A 121 9.59 13.44 16.06
C ARG A 121 9.66 14.73 15.25
N ALA A 122 8.52 15.32 14.90
CA ALA A 122 8.48 16.62 14.24
C ALA A 122 9.09 17.72 15.13
N ALA A 123 8.76 17.74 16.42
CA ALA A 123 9.35 18.68 17.38
C ALA A 123 10.87 18.55 17.46
N LEU A 124 11.41 17.32 17.52
CA LEU A 124 12.84 17.06 17.51
C LEU A 124 13.54 17.54 16.22
N LEU A 125 12.87 17.45 15.07
CA LEU A 125 13.42 17.94 13.80
C LEU A 125 13.43 19.47 13.70
N LEU A 126 12.48 20.14 14.36
CA LEU A 126 12.38 21.60 14.39
C LEU A 126 13.35 22.24 15.39
N ASP A 127 13.51 21.63 16.57
CA ASP A 127 14.35 22.12 17.66
C ASP A 127 15.14 20.95 18.29
N PRO A 128 16.32 20.60 17.73
CA PRO A 128 17.08 19.45 18.17
C PRO A 128 17.83 19.68 19.49
N TRP A 129 17.35 19.09 20.59
CA TRP A 129 18.07 19.02 21.86
C TRP A 129 17.79 17.70 22.62
N SER A 130 18.60 17.43 23.64
CA SER A 130 18.62 16.16 24.39
C SER A 130 17.24 15.75 24.93
N GLY A 131 16.51 16.67 25.59
CA GLY A 131 15.19 16.35 26.14
C GLY A 131 14.11 16.06 25.08
N GLN A 132 14.18 16.67 23.88
CA GLN A 132 13.28 16.28 22.79
C GLN A 132 13.62 14.89 22.24
N ARG A 133 14.91 14.55 22.19
CA ARG A 133 15.37 13.23 21.77
C ARG A 133 14.88 12.15 22.74
N GLU A 134 15.08 12.35 24.04
CA GLU A 134 14.59 11.45 25.10
C GLU A 134 13.06 11.31 25.06
N ARG A 135 12.33 12.43 24.93
CA ARG A 135 10.87 12.43 24.78
C ARG A 135 10.42 11.63 23.56
N CYS A 136 11.07 11.83 22.41
CA CYS A 136 10.75 11.14 21.17
C CYS A 136 10.92 9.61 21.31
N ILE A 137 12.04 9.17 21.90
CA ILE A 137 12.29 7.75 22.17
C ILE A 137 11.30 7.18 23.19
N SER A 138 11.00 7.90 24.27
CA SER A 138 10.03 7.47 25.28
C SER A 138 8.63 7.25 24.67
N VAL A 139 8.17 8.18 23.83
CA VAL A 139 6.86 8.06 23.15
C VAL A 139 6.87 6.91 22.14
N LEU A 140 7.93 6.71 21.36
CA LEU A 140 8.08 5.55 20.48
C LEU A 140 8.02 4.24 21.28
N SER A 141 8.72 4.19 22.41
CA SER A 141 8.76 3.05 23.29
C SER A 141 7.38 2.67 23.81
N GLY A 142 6.59 3.67 24.25
CA GLY A 142 5.21 3.47 24.71
C GLY A 142 4.22 3.08 23.60
N TYR A 143 4.50 3.45 22.33
CA TYR A 143 3.77 2.93 21.18
C TYR A 143 4.07 1.44 20.95
N LEU A 144 5.36 1.07 20.92
CA LEU A 144 5.81 -0.29 20.68
C LEU A 144 5.36 -1.27 21.77
N ASP A 145 5.20 -0.81 23.02
CA ASP A 145 4.64 -1.59 24.13
C ASP A 145 3.20 -2.07 23.89
N ARG A 146 2.46 -1.42 23.00
CA ARG A 146 1.07 -1.76 22.67
C ARG A 146 0.97 -2.75 21.51
N LEU A 147 2.10 -3.11 20.89
CA LEU A 147 2.16 -4.04 19.78
C LEU A 147 2.47 -5.46 20.27
N PRO A 148 1.92 -6.51 19.63
CA PRO A 148 2.21 -7.90 19.96
C PRO A 148 3.57 -8.33 19.38
N ILE A 149 4.66 -7.70 19.83
CA ILE A 149 6.03 -7.97 19.36
C ILE A 149 6.95 -8.39 20.50
N PHE A 150 7.99 -9.15 20.19
CA PHE A 150 9.00 -9.53 21.17
C PHE A 150 9.83 -8.33 21.64
N PRO A 151 10.28 -8.30 22.91
CA PRO A 151 11.13 -7.23 23.43
C PRO A 151 12.39 -6.98 22.60
N ALA A 152 13.00 -8.04 22.05
CA ALA A 152 14.17 -7.92 21.17
C ALA A 152 13.87 -7.08 19.91
N VAL A 153 12.72 -7.29 19.28
CA VAL A 153 12.26 -6.53 18.10
C VAL A 153 12.08 -5.06 18.47
N ARG A 154 11.45 -4.78 19.62
CA ARG A 154 11.30 -3.42 20.12
C ARG A 154 12.66 -2.73 20.30
N SER A 155 13.61 -3.37 20.98
CA SER A 155 14.95 -2.82 21.18
C SER A 155 15.66 -2.56 19.84
N SER A 156 15.54 -3.47 18.87
CA SER A 156 16.10 -3.27 17.53
C SER A 156 15.50 -2.05 16.83
N VAL A 157 14.18 -1.84 16.92
CA VAL A 157 13.52 -0.66 16.34
C VAL A 157 14.01 0.62 17.02
N ILE A 158 14.01 0.66 18.36
CA ILE A 158 14.44 1.84 19.13
C ILE A 158 15.88 2.22 18.77
N ASN A 159 16.81 1.25 18.82
CA ASN A 159 18.22 1.50 18.53
C ASN A 159 18.44 2.00 17.09
N ALA A 160 17.75 1.40 16.12
CA ALA A 160 17.86 1.80 14.71
C ALA A 160 17.30 3.21 14.46
N VAL A 161 16.19 3.57 15.11
CA VAL A 161 15.60 4.90 14.99
C VAL A 161 16.47 5.93 15.69
N GLU A 162 16.94 5.63 16.91
CA GLU A 162 17.81 6.52 17.67
C GLU A 162 19.12 6.83 16.93
N ALA A 163 19.74 5.83 16.31
CA ALA A 163 20.93 6.01 15.49
C ALA A 163 20.69 6.92 14.27
N ALA A 164 19.45 7.02 13.79
CA ALA A 164 19.06 7.86 12.67
C ALA A 164 18.54 9.26 13.08
N MET A 165 18.46 9.57 14.38
CA MET A 165 18.01 10.88 14.86
C MET A 165 19.10 11.96 14.69
N PRO A 166 18.72 13.25 14.63
CA PRO A 166 19.69 14.35 14.65
C PRO A 166 20.65 14.24 15.82
N GLN A 167 21.92 14.60 15.58
CA GLN A 167 22.87 14.79 16.68
C GLN A 167 22.49 16.05 17.44
N VAL A 168 22.14 15.86 18.72
CA VAL A 168 21.74 16.93 19.61
C VAL A 168 22.96 17.37 20.41
N HIS A 169 23.09 18.68 20.61
CA HIS A 169 24.16 19.23 21.42
C HIS A 169 23.74 19.12 22.90
N GLN A 170 24.71 18.85 23.78
CA GLN A 170 24.47 18.69 25.22
C GLN A 170 24.15 20.02 25.89
#